data_AF-A0A7R8Z6R3-F1
#
_entry.id   AF-A0A7R8Z6R3-F1
#
_cell.length_a   1.000
_cell.length_b   1.000
_cell.length_c   1.000
_cell.angle_alpha   90.00
_cell.angle_beta   90.00
_cell.angle_gamma   90.00
#
_symmetry.space_group_name_H-M   'P 1'
#
loop_
_entity.id
_entity.type
_entity.pdbx_description
1 polymer ?
#
loop_
_entity_poly.entity_id
_entity_poly.type
_entity_poly.pdbx_seq_one_letter_code
_entity_poly.pdbx_strand_id
1 'polypeptide(L)'
;MGRVFFKETPVPVENVLGEVNKGFNLALDILNGSRYGMGGLLTEVLKKFIGWATEHVVNRNQLGKPLKDFELIQEKLAKVTSNTYAVESMTYLLAAMLDTYEDPDCTMEAAMLKVFGTETCWNGINDCLQLLGGKGYLKNYPYERLLRDMRITMLVDGANDALRFFIAFKGLQHVGPLLNERVKGMRNPLNNPGLVFKTLWKRRNQDKDDPSLNLGLCNNLHPALEVPSKLLEYCVLRLQYASEMVLTRHGSEVGEHQMELNVDRISVLP
;
A
#
# COMPACT_ATOMS: atom_id res chain seq x y z
N MET A 1 -27.02 3.17 3.62
CA MET A 1 -26.97 1.93 4.42
C MET A 1 -28.11 1.94 5.42
N GLY A 2 -28.89 0.87 5.52
CA GLY A 2 -29.89 0.67 6.57
C GLY A 2 -29.30 -0.10 7.75
N ARG A 3 -29.92 0.01 8.93
CA ARG A 3 -29.57 -0.85 10.09
C ARG A 3 -30.37 -2.16 9.99
N VAL A 4 -29.72 -3.28 10.28
CA VAL A 4 -30.37 -4.60 10.38
C VAL A 4 -30.43 -4.98 11.85
N PHE A 5 -31.60 -5.39 12.33
CA PHE A 5 -31.81 -5.80 13.72
C PHE A 5 -32.26 -7.26 13.76
N PHE A 6 -31.58 -8.07 14.57
CA PHE A 6 -31.96 -9.45 14.84
C PHE A 6 -32.59 -9.49 16.23
N LYS A 7 -33.86 -9.88 16.32
CA LYS A 7 -34.58 -10.12 17.58
C LYS A 7 -35.22 -11.49 17.49
N GLU A 8 -34.81 -12.40 18.37
CA GLU A 8 -35.35 -13.76 18.46
C GLU A 8 -35.51 -14.40 17.08
N THR A 9 -34.46 -14.34 16.26
CA THR A 9 -34.47 -14.77 14.86
C THR A 9 -33.97 -16.22 14.79
N PRO A 10 -34.84 -17.24 14.71
CA PRO A 10 -34.40 -18.63 14.69
C PRO A 10 -33.69 -18.90 13.36
N VAL A 11 -32.48 -19.47 13.42
CA VAL A 11 -31.69 -19.82 12.25
C VAL A 11 -31.50 -21.34 12.25
N PRO A 12 -31.94 -22.06 11.19
CA PRO A 12 -31.74 -23.50 11.09
C PRO A 12 -30.25 -23.88 11.08
N VAL A 13 -29.91 -25.07 11.57
CA VAL A 13 -28.51 -25.53 11.67
C VAL A 13 -27.89 -25.72 10.29
N GLU A 14 -28.70 -26.09 9.30
CA GLU A 14 -28.31 -26.19 7.89
C GLU A 14 -27.93 -24.86 7.24
N ASN A 15 -28.26 -23.72 7.87
CA ASN A 15 -27.87 -22.39 7.39
C ASN A 15 -26.49 -21.93 7.93
N VAL A 16 -25.79 -22.76 8.72
CA VAL A 16 -24.43 -22.46 9.15
C VAL A 16 -23.50 -22.44 7.93
N LEU A 17 -22.84 -21.31 7.70
CA LEU A 17 -21.83 -21.17 6.64
C LEU A 17 -20.46 -21.58 7.18
N GLY A 18 -19.90 -22.66 6.61
CA GLY A 18 -18.64 -23.24 7.05
C GLY A 18 -18.78 -24.03 8.36
N GLU A 19 -17.74 -24.00 9.19
CA GLU A 19 -17.71 -24.72 10.45
C GLU A 19 -18.13 -23.83 11.64
N VAL A 20 -18.81 -24.43 12.62
CA VAL A 20 -19.15 -23.76 13.89
C VAL A 20 -17.88 -23.25 14.56
N ASN A 21 -17.90 -21.99 15.03
CA ASN A 21 -16.76 -21.26 15.61
C ASN A 21 -15.61 -20.90 14.64
N LYS A 22 -15.78 -21.05 13.32
CA LYS A 22 -14.78 -20.64 12.30
C LYS A 22 -15.17 -19.41 11.48
N GLY A 23 -16.22 -18.69 11.89
CA GLY A 23 -16.74 -17.52 11.14
C GLY A 23 -15.74 -16.37 10.96
N PHE A 24 -14.74 -16.23 11.85
CA PHE A 24 -13.72 -15.18 11.72
C PHE A 24 -12.84 -15.38 10.48
N ASN A 25 -12.35 -16.60 10.22
CA ASN A 25 -11.52 -16.89 9.05
C ASN A 25 -12.34 -16.71 7.77
N LEU A 26 -13.57 -17.24 7.75
CA LEU A 26 -14.49 -17.05 6.63
C LEU A 26 -14.74 -15.56 6.32
N ALA A 27 -14.93 -14.74 7.35
CA ALA A 27 -15.10 -13.30 7.18
C ALA A 27 -13.85 -12.62 6.60
N LEU A 28 -12.65 -13.03 7.03
CA LEU A 28 -11.40 -12.51 6.47
C LEU A 28 -11.22 -12.90 5.00
N ASP A 29 -11.54 -14.14 4.63
CA ASP A 29 -11.44 -14.61 3.25
C ASP A 29 -12.38 -13.83 2.32
N ILE A 30 -13.63 -13.59 2.76
CA ILE A 30 -14.60 -12.76 2.03
C ILE A 30 -14.10 -11.32 1.89
N LEU A 31 -13.55 -10.74 2.97
CA LEU A 31 -12.99 -9.39 2.95
C LEU A 31 -11.77 -9.27 2.02
N ASN A 32 -10.94 -10.31 1.95
CA ASN A 32 -9.83 -10.34 1.00
C ASN A 32 -10.35 -10.39 -0.45
N GLY A 33 -11.41 -11.17 -0.68
CA GLY A 33 -12.16 -11.20 -1.94
C GLY A 33 -12.54 -9.81 -2.46
N SER A 34 -13.09 -8.94 -1.58
CA SER A 34 -13.50 -7.60 -1.99
C SER A 34 -12.30 -6.67 -2.27
N ARG A 35 -11.19 -6.84 -1.54
CA ARG A 35 -9.94 -6.08 -1.75
C ARG A 35 -9.31 -6.37 -3.10
N TYR A 36 -9.38 -7.62 -3.58
CA TYR A 36 -8.83 -8.01 -4.89
C TYR A 36 -9.47 -7.21 -6.03
N GLY A 37 -10.79 -7.00 -5.99
CA GLY A 37 -11.53 -6.26 -7.02
C GLY A 37 -11.47 -4.73 -6.91
N MET A 38 -11.06 -4.20 -5.75
CA MET A 38 -11.07 -2.75 -5.48
C MET A 38 -10.19 -1.97 -6.47
N GLY A 39 -9.03 -2.51 -6.81
CA GLY A 39 -8.07 -1.86 -7.71
C GLY A 39 -8.65 -1.53 -9.10
N GLY A 40 -9.52 -2.39 -9.63
CA GLY A 40 -10.19 -2.17 -10.92
C GLY A 40 -11.11 -0.94 -10.88
N LEU A 41 -11.96 -0.84 -9.86
CA LEU A 41 -12.83 0.33 -9.66
C LEU A 41 -12.02 1.63 -9.58
N LEU A 42 -10.96 1.63 -8.77
CA LEU A 42 -10.13 2.80 -8.51
C LEU A 42 -9.41 3.27 -9.77
N THR A 43 -8.82 2.33 -10.53
CA THR A 43 -8.15 2.59 -11.81
C THR A 43 -9.09 3.26 -12.80
N GLU A 44 -10.31 2.73 -12.94
CA GLU A 44 -11.29 3.27 -13.90
C GLU A 44 -11.78 4.67 -13.53
N VAL A 45 -11.98 4.93 -12.24
CA VAL A 45 -12.33 6.29 -11.76
C VAL A 45 -11.18 7.26 -12.06
N LEU A 46 -9.94 6.89 -11.76
CA LEU A 46 -8.76 7.71 -12.04
C LEU A 46 -8.60 8.01 -13.53
N LYS A 47 -8.70 7.00 -14.41
CA LYS A 47 -8.63 7.20 -15.86
C LYS A 47 -9.68 8.17 -16.39
N LYS A 48 -10.92 8.10 -15.87
CA LYS A 48 -11.98 9.06 -16.22
C LYS A 48 -11.62 10.49 -15.81
N PHE A 49 -11.14 10.68 -14.57
CA PHE A 49 -10.72 11.99 -14.10
C PHE A 49 -9.52 12.56 -14.87
N ILE A 50 -8.52 11.72 -15.19
CA ILE A 50 -7.40 12.09 -16.05
C ILE A 50 -7.91 12.52 -17.43
N GLY A 51 -8.83 11.76 -18.03
CA GLY A 51 -9.41 12.09 -19.33
C GLY A 51 -10.13 13.45 -19.33
N TRP A 52 -11.01 13.68 -18.36
CA TRP A 52 -11.73 14.96 -18.23
C TRP A 52 -10.80 16.14 -17.94
N ALA A 53 -9.79 15.95 -17.07
CA ALA A 53 -8.82 16.99 -16.77
C ALA A 53 -7.96 17.31 -18.00
N THR A 54 -7.49 16.28 -18.73
CA THR A 54 -6.70 16.44 -19.95
C THR A 54 -7.47 17.19 -21.02
N GLU A 55 -8.73 16.80 -21.28
CA GLU A 55 -9.61 17.50 -22.21
C GLU A 55 -9.79 18.98 -21.82
N HIS A 56 -9.96 19.26 -20.53
CA HIS A 56 -10.09 20.63 -20.05
C HIS A 56 -8.81 21.45 -20.29
N VAL A 57 -7.64 20.95 -19.92
CA VAL A 57 -6.40 21.72 -20.01
C VAL A 57 -5.90 21.90 -21.44
N VAL A 58 -6.26 21.00 -22.36
CA VAL A 58 -5.97 21.15 -23.79
C VAL A 58 -6.80 22.28 -24.41
N ASN A 59 -8.07 22.41 -24.02
CA ASN A 59 -9.01 23.35 -24.63
C ASN A 59 -9.09 24.70 -23.90
N ARG A 60 -8.62 24.80 -22.66
CA ARG A 60 -8.71 26.02 -21.85
C ARG A 60 -7.48 26.90 -22.05
N ASN A 61 -7.71 28.15 -22.43
CA ASN A 61 -6.67 29.20 -22.48
C ASN A 61 -6.74 30.11 -21.26
N GLN A 62 -5.59 30.40 -20.66
CA GLN A 62 -5.40 31.43 -19.62
C GLN A 62 -4.03 32.08 -19.80
N LEU A 63 -3.91 33.36 -19.42
CA LEU A 63 -2.66 34.12 -19.56
C LEU A 63 -2.07 34.03 -20.98
N GLY A 64 -2.93 34.06 -22.01
CA GLY A 64 -2.53 34.09 -23.41
C GLY A 64 -2.12 32.75 -24.02
N LYS A 65 -2.17 31.61 -23.31
CA LYS A 65 -1.84 30.29 -23.86
C LYS A 65 -2.70 29.14 -23.29
N PRO A 66 -2.73 27.97 -23.93
CA PRO A 66 -3.37 26.76 -23.38
C PRO A 66 -2.82 26.35 -22.02
N LEU A 67 -3.69 25.83 -21.15
CA LEU A 67 -3.28 25.35 -19.82
C LEU A 67 -2.26 24.20 -19.89
N LYS A 68 -2.34 23.35 -20.92
CA LYS A 68 -1.37 22.26 -21.15
C LYS A 68 0.09 22.73 -21.29
N ASP A 69 0.32 24.01 -21.59
CA ASP A 69 1.67 24.58 -21.81
C ASP A 69 2.27 25.19 -20.53
N PHE A 70 1.64 24.98 -19.36
CA PHE A 70 2.20 25.36 -18.05
C PHE A 70 2.78 24.13 -17.34
N GLU A 71 4.01 24.23 -16.85
CA GLU A 71 4.73 23.13 -16.21
C GLU A 71 4.01 22.58 -14.98
N LEU A 72 3.38 23.45 -14.16
CA LEU A 72 2.58 23.02 -13.00
C LEU A 72 1.37 22.16 -13.39
N ILE A 73 0.81 22.36 -14.59
CA ILE A 73 -0.28 21.54 -15.12
C ILE A 73 0.26 20.19 -15.60
N GLN A 74 1.40 20.21 -16.30
CA GLN A 74 2.09 19.01 -16.77
C GLN A 74 2.54 18.12 -15.61
N GLU A 75 3.09 18.71 -14.54
CA GLU A 75 3.52 18.00 -13.33
C GLU A 75 2.35 17.27 -12.67
N LYS A 76 1.20 17.94 -12.48
CA LYS A 76 0.00 17.29 -11.92
C LYS A 76 -0.49 16.13 -12.79
N LEU A 77 -0.59 16.33 -14.10
CA LEU A 77 -1.02 15.26 -15.01
C LEU A 77 -0.03 14.09 -15.00
N ALA A 78 1.27 14.36 -15.04
CA ALA A 78 2.31 13.33 -14.97
C ALA A 78 2.22 12.54 -13.66
N LYS A 79 2.10 13.22 -12.52
CA LYS A 79 1.99 12.58 -11.20
C LYS A 79 0.75 11.67 -11.11
N VAL A 80 -0.42 12.19 -11.46
CA VAL A 80 -1.67 11.40 -11.37
C VAL A 80 -1.64 10.21 -12.33
N THR A 81 -1.11 10.40 -13.54
CA THR A 81 -1.00 9.33 -14.54
C THR A 81 -0.03 8.24 -14.10
N SER A 82 1.17 8.60 -13.62
CA SER A 82 2.16 7.65 -13.11
C SER A 82 1.65 6.86 -11.91
N ASN A 83 0.96 7.50 -10.98
CA ASN A 83 0.37 6.80 -9.83
C ASN A 83 -0.78 5.89 -10.26
N THR A 84 -1.60 6.31 -11.23
CA THR A 84 -2.67 5.46 -11.80
C THR A 84 -2.09 4.21 -12.46
N TYR A 85 -1.00 4.35 -13.21
CA TYR A 85 -0.28 3.22 -13.78
C TYR A 85 0.21 2.24 -12.72
N ALA A 86 0.72 2.74 -11.58
CA ALA A 86 1.14 1.88 -10.47
C ALA A 86 -0.05 1.11 -9.86
N VAL A 87 -1.19 1.77 -9.62
CA VAL A 87 -2.41 1.11 -9.10
C VAL A 87 -2.91 0.04 -10.06
N GLU A 88 -2.96 0.36 -11.36
CA GLU A 88 -3.37 -0.59 -12.40
C GLU A 88 -2.42 -1.80 -12.43
N SER A 89 -1.10 -1.55 -12.41
CA SER A 89 -0.08 -2.61 -12.40
C SER A 89 -0.22 -3.52 -11.18
N MET A 90 -0.41 -2.97 -9.98
CA MET A 90 -0.66 -3.74 -8.76
C MET A 90 -1.94 -4.57 -8.85
N THR A 91 -3.00 -4.01 -9.46
CA THR A 91 -4.29 -4.69 -9.63
C THR A 91 -4.13 -5.93 -10.50
N TYR A 92 -3.51 -5.78 -11.67
CA TYR A 92 -3.32 -6.90 -12.60
C TYR A 92 -2.28 -7.91 -12.13
N LEU A 93 -1.24 -7.47 -11.42
CA LEU A 93 -0.29 -8.39 -10.79
C LEU A 93 -1.00 -9.28 -9.77
N LEU A 94 -1.82 -8.68 -8.91
CA LEU A 94 -2.60 -9.41 -7.91
C LEU A 94 -3.59 -10.39 -8.55
N ALA A 95 -4.31 -9.95 -9.59
CA ALA A 95 -5.18 -10.84 -10.37
C ALA A 95 -4.39 -12.02 -10.96
N ALA A 96 -3.22 -11.77 -11.56
CA ALA A 96 -2.38 -12.83 -12.11
C ALA A 96 -1.89 -13.81 -11.04
N MET A 97 -1.53 -13.34 -9.84
CA MET A 97 -1.15 -14.22 -8.73
C MET A 97 -2.31 -15.13 -8.30
N LEU A 98 -3.52 -14.59 -8.22
CA LEU A 98 -4.74 -15.33 -7.88
C LEU A 98 -5.10 -16.38 -8.93
N ASP A 99 -4.91 -16.07 -10.21
CA ASP A 99 -5.28 -16.96 -11.32
C ASP A 99 -4.21 -18.04 -11.61
N THR A 100 -2.94 -17.78 -11.28
CA THR A 100 -1.81 -18.63 -11.69
C THR A 100 -1.50 -19.74 -10.68
N TYR A 101 -1.63 -19.45 -9.38
CA TYR A 101 -1.21 -20.36 -8.32
C TYR A 101 -2.41 -21.00 -7.64
N GLU A 102 -2.26 -22.24 -7.19
CA GLU A 102 -3.24 -22.91 -6.33
C GLU A 102 -3.10 -22.36 -4.90
N ASP A 103 -4.20 -21.90 -4.30
CA ASP A 103 -4.29 -21.32 -2.95
C ASP A 103 -3.20 -20.26 -2.59
N PRO A 104 -3.07 -19.17 -3.37
CA PRO A 104 -2.05 -18.15 -3.10
C PRO A 104 -2.37 -17.30 -1.86
N ASP A 105 -1.39 -17.11 -0.95
CA ASP A 105 -1.50 -16.09 0.10
C ASP A 105 -1.17 -14.71 -0.47
N CYS A 106 -2.20 -14.02 -0.97
CA CYS A 106 -2.11 -12.64 -1.44
C CYS A 106 -2.72 -11.62 -0.47
N THR A 107 -2.86 -11.98 0.81
CA THR A 107 -3.54 -11.12 1.80
C THR A 107 -2.82 -9.79 1.99
N MET A 108 -1.48 -9.81 1.97
CA MET A 108 -0.66 -8.62 2.20
C MET A 108 -0.69 -7.70 0.98
N GLU A 109 -0.56 -8.26 -0.21
CA GLU A 109 -0.63 -7.59 -1.51
C GLU A 109 -2.00 -6.92 -1.69
N ALA A 110 -3.08 -7.60 -1.32
CA ALA A 110 -4.43 -7.03 -1.35
C ALA A 110 -4.61 -5.86 -0.38
N ALA A 111 -4.06 -5.97 0.84
CA ALA A 111 -4.07 -4.87 1.80
C ALA A 111 -3.25 -3.67 1.27
N MET A 112 -2.08 -3.91 0.68
CA MET A 112 -1.24 -2.89 0.05
C MET A 112 -1.97 -2.19 -1.10
N LEU A 113 -2.58 -2.95 -2.02
CA LEU A 113 -3.37 -2.41 -3.12
C LEU A 113 -4.55 -1.55 -2.61
N LYS A 114 -5.24 -2.01 -1.57
CA LYS A 114 -6.35 -1.25 -0.98
C LYS A 114 -5.88 0.09 -0.43
N VAL A 115 -4.85 0.10 0.41
CA VAL A 115 -4.33 1.33 1.01
C VAL A 115 -3.79 2.28 -0.07
N PHE A 116 -2.84 1.80 -0.88
CA PHE A 116 -2.19 2.61 -1.92
C PHE A 116 -3.19 3.08 -2.98
N GLY A 117 -4.04 2.20 -3.46
CA GLY A 117 -5.02 2.49 -4.51
C GLY A 117 -6.06 3.51 -4.06
N THR A 118 -6.64 3.35 -2.87
CA THR A 118 -7.71 4.26 -2.41
C THR A 118 -7.17 5.67 -2.15
N GLU A 119 -5.96 5.81 -1.62
CA GLU A 119 -5.32 7.11 -1.39
C GLU A 119 -4.83 7.74 -2.68
N THR A 120 -4.28 6.94 -3.60
CA THR A 120 -3.94 7.40 -4.95
C THR A 120 -5.19 7.91 -5.67
N CYS A 121 -6.30 7.19 -5.58
CA CYS A 121 -7.58 7.60 -6.15
C CYS A 121 -8.06 8.93 -5.55
N TRP A 122 -8.06 9.05 -4.22
CA TRP A 122 -8.46 10.27 -3.54
C TRP A 122 -7.63 11.48 -3.94
N ASN A 123 -6.30 11.36 -3.87
CA ASN A 123 -5.37 12.42 -4.22
C ASN A 123 -5.42 12.75 -5.72
N GLY A 124 -5.53 11.73 -6.58
CA GLY A 124 -5.64 11.90 -8.02
C GLY A 124 -6.92 12.62 -8.45
N ILE A 125 -8.06 12.27 -7.85
CA ILE A 125 -9.32 13.00 -8.06
C ILE A 125 -9.15 14.47 -7.63
N ASN A 126 -8.58 14.72 -6.45
CA ASN A 126 -8.35 16.07 -5.97
C ASN A 126 -7.44 16.89 -6.92
N ASP A 127 -6.37 16.29 -7.42
CA ASP A 127 -5.48 16.92 -8.39
C ASP A 127 -6.19 17.22 -9.71
N CYS A 128 -6.98 16.27 -10.24
CA CYS A 128 -7.79 16.48 -11.45
C CYS A 128 -8.87 17.55 -11.26
N LEU A 129 -9.51 17.63 -10.09
CA LEU A 129 -10.46 18.70 -9.77
C LEU A 129 -9.79 20.07 -9.76
N GLN A 130 -8.56 20.17 -9.25
CA GLN A 130 -7.79 21.41 -9.29
C GLN A 130 -7.48 21.84 -10.73
N LEU A 131 -7.21 20.89 -11.64
CA LEU A 131 -7.01 21.15 -13.06
C LEU A 131 -8.30 21.63 -13.75
N LEU A 132 -9.45 21.07 -13.37
CA LEU A 132 -10.77 21.49 -13.85
C LEU A 132 -11.21 22.86 -13.33
N GLY A 133 -10.57 23.37 -12.28
CA GLY A 133 -10.89 24.64 -11.63
C GLY A 133 -12.33 24.68 -11.11
N GLY A 134 -12.99 25.83 -11.23
CA GLY A 134 -14.37 26.01 -10.76
C GLY A 134 -15.37 25.01 -11.36
N LYS A 135 -15.12 24.50 -12.58
CA LYS A 135 -15.94 23.47 -13.22
C LYS A 135 -15.98 22.17 -12.39
N GLY A 136 -14.87 21.85 -11.74
CA GLY A 136 -14.72 20.69 -10.84
C GLY A 136 -15.69 20.71 -9.66
N TYR A 137 -16.10 21.90 -9.21
CA TYR A 137 -16.95 22.09 -8.03
C TYR A 137 -18.46 22.09 -8.34
N LEU A 138 -18.84 22.30 -9.61
CA LEU A 138 -20.24 22.45 -9.98
C LEU A 138 -20.97 21.11 -10.04
N LYS A 139 -22.19 21.06 -9.47
CA LYS A 139 -23.07 19.87 -9.46
C LYS A 139 -23.56 19.43 -10.85
N ASN A 140 -23.41 20.28 -11.87
CA ASN A 140 -23.83 19.99 -13.24
C ASN A 140 -22.89 18.97 -13.92
N TYR A 141 -21.76 18.64 -13.29
CA TYR A 141 -20.80 17.65 -13.76
C TYR A 141 -20.72 16.48 -12.76
N PRO A 142 -20.33 15.27 -13.20
CA PRO A 142 -20.29 14.09 -12.34
C PRO A 142 -19.15 14.13 -11.29
N TYR A 143 -18.27 15.14 -11.33
CA TYR A 143 -17.01 15.16 -10.59
C TYR A 143 -17.21 15.17 -9.07
N GLU A 144 -18.03 16.09 -8.55
CA GLU A 144 -18.25 16.23 -7.09
C GLU A 144 -18.90 14.99 -6.49
N ARG A 145 -19.81 14.35 -7.24
CA ARG A 145 -20.45 13.11 -6.83
C ARG A 145 -19.44 11.98 -6.70
N LEU A 146 -18.59 11.78 -7.72
CA LEU A 146 -17.57 10.74 -7.67
C LEU A 146 -16.54 10.98 -6.57
N LEU A 147 -16.14 12.24 -6.31
CA LEU A 147 -15.29 12.55 -5.16
C LEU A 147 -15.94 12.10 -3.85
N ARG A 148 -17.22 12.44 -3.62
CA ARG A 148 -17.95 12.01 -2.41
C ARG A 148 -18.06 10.49 -2.32
N ASP A 149 -18.40 9.83 -3.43
CA ASP A 149 -18.55 8.39 -3.50
C ASP A 149 -17.23 7.67 -3.19
N MET A 150 -16.10 8.20 -3.64
CA MET A 150 -14.79 7.58 -3.39
C MET A 150 -14.31 7.72 -1.95
N ARG A 151 -14.85 8.63 -1.14
CA ARG A 151 -14.39 8.81 0.25
C ARG A 151 -14.57 7.55 1.10
N ILE A 152 -15.61 6.77 0.82
CA ILE A 152 -15.95 5.56 1.60
C ILE A 152 -14.94 4.43 1.40
N THR A 153 -14.25 4.37 0.25
CA THR A 153 -13.33 3.28 -0.10
C THR A 153 -12.13 3.21 0.86
N MET A 154 -11.72 4.35 1.42
CA MET A 154 -10.67 4.40 2.45
C MET A 154 -11.11 3.84 3.82
N LEU A 155 -12.41 3.60 4.04
CA LEU A 155 -12.98 3.18 5.32
C LEU A 155 -13.51 1.74 5.31
N VAL A 156 -14.21 1.34 4.23
CA VAL A 156 -14.75 -0.01 4.10
C VAL A 156 -13.65 -1.03 3.83
N ASP A 157 -13.96 -2.31 4.06
CA ASP A 157 -13.06 -3.46 3.86
C ASP A 157 -11.75 -3.38 4.67
N GLY A 158 -11.82 -2.68 5.80
CA GLY A 158 -10.70 -2.37 6.69
C GLY A 158 -10.22 -0.94 6.47
N ALA A 159 -10.31 -0.09 7.50
CA ALA A 159 -9.79 1.28 7.42
C ALA A 159 -8.29 1.28 7.06
N ASN A 160 -7.85 2.25 6.25
CA ASN A 160 -6.46 2.27 5.77
C ASN A 160 -5.43 2.25 6.92
N ASP A 161 -5.71 2.93 8.04
CA ASP A 161 -4.82 2.94 9.21
C ASP A 161 -4.66 1.55 9.84
N ALA A 162 -5.76 0.80 9.95
CA ALA A 162 -5.73 -0.57 10.43
C ALA A 162 -4.99 -1.50 9.46
N LEU A 163 -5.16 -1.28 8.15
CA LEU A 163 -4.47 -2.05 7.12
C LEU A 163 -2.96 -1.75 7.06
N ARG A 164 -2.53 -0.50 7.28
CA ARG A 164 -1.10 -0.16 7.45
C ARG A 164 -0.48 -0.97 8.59
N PHE A 165 -1.12 -0.94 9.76
CA PHE A 165 -0.68 -1.74 10.90
C PHE A 165 -0.62 -3.23 10.55
N PHE A 166 -1.68 -3.76 9.92
CA PHE A 166 -1.74 -5.15 9.50
C PHE A 166 -0.60 -5.54 8.54
N ILE A 167 -0.31 -4.72 7.52
CA ILE A 167 0.78 -4.96 6.57
C ILE A 167 2.12 -5.06 7.29
N ALA A 168 2.43 -4.07 8.13
CA ALA A 168 3.66 -4.05 8.91
C ALA A 168 3.76 -5.26 9.85
N PHE A 169 2.71 -5.52 10.61
CA PHE A 169 2.68 -6.57 11.60
C PHE A 169 2.77 -7.96 10.96
N LYS A 170 2.03 -8.23 9.87
CA LYS A 170 2.10 -9.50 9.13
C LYS A 170 3.51 -9.72 8.55
N GLY A 171 4.13 -8.67 8.00
CA GLY A 171 5.51 -8.72 7.53
C GLY A 171 6.50 -9.08 8.64
N LEU A 172 6.39 -8.43 9.80
CA LEU A 172 7.24 -8.72 10.97
C LEU A 172 7.01 -10.11 11.56
N GLN A 173 5.77 -10.60 11.57
CA GLN A 173 5.46 -11.97 11.98
C GLN A 173 6.13 -12.99 11.07
N HIS A 174 6.21 -12.72 9.76
CA HIS A 174 6.89 -13.58 8.82
C HIS A 174 8.42 -13.59 9.02
N VAL A 175 9.06 -12.42 9.19
CA VAL A 175 10.52 -12.33 9.33
C VAL A 175 11.02 -12.61 10.76
N GLY A 176 10.18 -12.48 11.78
CA GLY A 176 10.52 -12.68 13.18
C GLY A 176 11.20 -14.04 13.46
N PRO A 177 10.63 -15.17 13.02
CA PRO A 177 11.27 -16.48 13.13
C PRO A 177 12.63 -16.56 12.43
N LEU A 178 12.76 -15.95 11.24
CA LEU A 178 14.01 -15.94 10.45
C LEU A 178 15.11 -15.11 11.14
N LEU A 179 14.72 -14.08 11.89
CA LEU A 179 15.64 -13.20 12.61
C LEU A 179 15.83 -13.58 14.09
N ASN A 180 15.18 -14.64 14.57
CA ASN A 180 15.10 -14.96 16.00
C ASN A 180 16.46 -15.09 16.68
N GLU A 181 17.41 -15.83 16.09
CA GLU A 181 18.75 -15.99 16.65
C GLU A 181 19.50 -14.65 16.73
N ARG A 182 19.38 -13.84 15.67
CA ARG A 182 20.03 -12.52 15.61
C ARG A 182 19.42 -11.55 16.61
N VAL A 183 18.09 -11.49 16.69
CA VAL A 183 17.35 -10.66 17.64
C VAL A 183 17.66 -11.06 19.08
N LYS A 184 17.63 -12.36 19.41
CA LYS A 184 17.99 -12.86 20.75
C LYS A 184 19.43 -12.54 21.13
N GLY A 185 20.36 -12.68 20.18
CA GLY A 185 21.76 -12.34 20.37
C GLY A 185 21.98 -10.85 20.63
N MET A 186 21.31 -9.99 19.85
CA MET A 186 21.38 -8.53 20.00
C MET A 186 20.71 -8.03 21.29
N ARG A 187 19.63 -8.68 21.74
CA ARG A 187 18.95 -8.36 23.01
C ARG A 187 19.70 -8.84 24.25
N ASN A 188 20.65 -9.77 24.10
CA ASN A 188 21.49 -10.30 25.18
C ASN A 188 22.99 -10.08 24.87
N PRO A 189 23.46 -8.82 24.84
CA PRO A 189 24.77 -8.49 24.30
C PRO A 189 25.94 -9.08 25.11
N LEU A 190 25.78 -9.19 26.43
CA LEU A 190 26.81 -9.78 27.32
C LEU A 190 27.05 -11.27 27.04
N ASN A 191 26.03 -11.99 26.59
CA ASN A 191 26.12 -13.42 26.29
C ASN A 191 26.55 -13.71 24.84
N ASN A 192 26.56 -12.69 23.96
CA ASN A 192 26.85 -12.84 22.53
C ASN A 192 27.79 -11.74 21.98
N PRO A 193 28.94 -11.45 22.61
CA PRO A 193 29.77 -10.30 22.26
C PRO A 193 30.31 -10.37 20.82
N GLY A 194 30.68 -11.55 20.33
CA GLY A 194 31.17 -11.74 18.95
C GLY A 194 30.10 -11.50 17.88
N LEU A 195 28.85 -11.92 18.15
CA LEU A 195 27.72 -11.68 17.25
C LEU A 195 27.35 -10.20 17.21
N VAL A 196 27.35 -9.52 18.37
CA VAL A 196 27.10 -8.09 18.46
C VAL A 196 28.17 -7.32 17.67
N PHE A 197 29.46 -7.61 17.90
CA PHE A 197 30.55 -6.97 17.17
C PHE A 197 30.44 -7.18 15.66
N LYS A 198 30.19 -8.42 15.21
CA LYS A 198 30.00 -8.75 13.78
C LYS A 198 28.80 -8.02 13.18
N THR A 199 27.71 -7.91 13.95
CA THR A 199 26.47 -7.24 13.51
C THR A 199 26.69 -5.73 13.40
N LEU A 200 27.28 -5.09 14.41
CA LEU A 200 27.66 -3.68 14.38
C LEU A 200 28.60 -3.36 13.22
N TRP A 201 29.61 -4.20 13.00
CA TRP A 201 30.53 -4.01 11.87
C TRP A 201 29.82 -4.10 10.52
N LYS A 202 28.92 -5.08 10.34
CA LYS A 202 28.11 -5.22 9.12
C LYS A 202 27.11 -4.08 8.94
N ARG A 203 26.55 -3.56 10.04
CA ARG A 203 25.56 -2.47 10.04
C ARG A 203 26.17 -1.09 9.85
N ARG A 204 27.47 -0.91 10.04
CA ARG A 204 28.16 0.39 9.89
C ARG A 204 27.77 1.18 8.63
N ASN A 205 27.51 0.48 7.52
CA ASN A 205 27.09 1.10 6.26
C ASN A 205 25.58 1.42 6.24
N GLN A 206 24.75 0.56 6.83
CA GLN A 206 23.30 0.81 7.02
C GLN A 206 23.05 2.03 7.93
N ASP A 207 23.81 2.13 9.04
CA ASP A 207 23.71 3.25 10.00
C ASP A 207 24.12 4.59 9.37
N LYS A 208 24.92 4.55 8.30
CA LYS A 208 25.33 5.72 7.50
C LYS A 208 24.40 6.01 6.33
N ASP A 209 23.31 5.25 6.21
CA ASP A 209 22.39 5.30 5.08
C ASP A 209 23.04 5.03 3.71
N ASP A 210 24.00 4.10 3.70
CA ASP A 210 24.75 3.70 2.51
C ASP A 210 24.80 2.16 2.40
N PRO A 211 23.66 1.47 2.24
CA PRO A 211 23.63 0.01 2.18
C PRO A 211 24.31 -0.52 0.91
N SER A 212 25.06 -1.61 1.05
CA SER A 212 25.66 -2.29 -0.11
C SER A 212 24.58 -2.98 -0.93
N LEU A 213 24.36 -2.52 -2.17
CA LEU A 213 23.41 -3.10 -3.12
C LEU A 213 23.92 -4.45 -3.63
N ASN A 214 23.49 -5.53 -2.99
CA ASN A 214 23.95 -6.90 -3.23
C ASN A 214 22.83 -7.93 -3.46
N LEU A 215 21.58 -7.50 -3.61
CA LEU A 215 20.44 -8.35 -3.93
C LEU A 215 20.36 -8.66 -5.43
N GLY A 216 20.97 -7.82 -6.27
CA GLY A 216 21.05 -8.05 -7.71
C GLY A 216 19.68 -7.96 -8.40
N LEU A 217 18.81 -7.06 -7.93
CA LEU A 217 17.45 -6.90 -8.49
C LEU A 217 17.48 -6.48 -9.96
N CYS A 218 18.52 -5.76 -10.37
CA CYS A 218 18.75 -5.36 -11.76
C CYS A 218 18.76 -6.56 -12.73
N ASN A 219 19.18 -7.74 -12.29
CA ASN A 219 19.28 -8.93 -13.14
C ASN A 219 17.91 -9.48 -13.57
N ASN A 220 16.85 -9.10 -12.87
CA ASN A 220 15.47 -9.54 -13.15
C ASN A 220 14.66 -8.47 -13.89
N LEU A 221 15.28 -7.34 -14.25
CA LEU A 221 14.62 -6.20 -14.87
C LEU A 221 15.23 -5.90 -16.24
N HIS A 222 14.45 -5.24 -17.08
CA HIS A 222 14.95 -4.79 -18.38
C HIS A 222 16.14 -3.83 -18.17
N PRO A 223 17.22 -3.87 -18.98
CA PRO A 223 18.40 -3.02 -18.80
C PRO A 223 18.11 -1.51 -18.71
N ALA A 224 17.06 -1.04 -19.39
CA ALA A 224 16.61 0.36 -19.30
C ALA A 224 16.17 0.79 -17.88
N LEU A 225 15.90 -0.16 -16.98
CA LEU A 225 15.46 0.07 -15.61
C LEU A 225 16.60 -0.07 -14.58
N GLU A 226 17.86 -0.11 -15.01
CA GLU A 226 19.00 -0.27 -14.10
C GLU A 226 19.02 0.79 -12.99
N VAL A 227 18.78 2.06 -13.32
CA VAL A 227 18.77 3.14 -12.32
C VAL A 227 17.61 2.97 -11.33
N PRO A 228 16.33 2.84 -11.76
CA PRO A 228 15.23 2.49 -10.85
C PRO A 228 15.44 1.22 -10.03
N SER A 229 16.11 0.19 -10.58
CA SER A 229 16.36 -1.07 -9.85
C SER A 229 17.26 -0.86 -8.64
N LYS A 230 18.25 0.04 -8.72
CA LYS A 230 19.13 0.37 -7.60
C LYS A 230 18.36 1.08 -6.48
N LEU A 231 17.41 1.94 -6.84
CA LEU A 231 16.52 2.59 -5.88
C LEU A 231 15.59 1.58 -5.20
N LEU A 232 15.00 0.65 -5.96
CA LEU A 232 14.19 -0.43 -5.40
C LEU A 232 15.00 -1.28 -4.42
N GLU A 233 16.22 -1.65 -4.81
CA GLU A 233 17.12 -2.46 -3.99
C GLU A 233 17.51 -1.75 -2.69
N TYR A 234 17.82 -0.45 -2.77
CA TYR A 234 18.02 0.40 -1.60
C TYR A 234 16.80 0.37 -0.67
N CYS A 235 15.59 0.58 -1.18
CA CYS A 235 14.36 0.56 -0.38
C CYS A 235 14.13 -0.79 0.33
N VAL A 236 14.39 -1.90 -0.36
CA VAL A 236 14.27 -3.25 0.22
C VAL A 236 15.28 -3.44 1.35
N LEU A 237 16.52 -3.02 1.17
CA LEU A 237 17.56 -3.12 2.20
C LEU A 237 17.27 -2.23 3.41
N ARG A 238 16.73 -1.02 3.20
CA ARG A 238 16.27 -0.14 4.29
C ARG A 238 15.11 -0.74 5.07
N LEU A 239 14.13 -1.33 4.37
CA LEU A 239 13.01 -2.02 5.01
C LEU A 239 13.48 -3.22 5.83
N GLN A 240 14.44 -4.00 5.31
CA GLN A 240 15.04 -5.11 6.04
C GLN A 240 15.74 -4.63 7.32
N TYR A 241 16.57 -3.57 7.20
CA TYR A 241 17.27 -2.99 8.34
C TYR A 241 16.31 -2.49 9.42
N ALA A 242 15.28 -1.73 9.02
CA ALA A 242 14.27 -1.23 9.95
C ALA A 242 13.49 -2.35 10.64
N SER A 243 13.10 -3.39 9.90
CA SER A 243 12.40 -4.56 10.45
C SER A 243 13.24 -5.25 11.53
N GLU A 244 14.55 -5.44 11.26
CA GLU A 244 15.49 -6.00 12.23
C GLU A 244 15.62 -5.09 13.47
N MET A 245 15.59 -3.76 13.28
CA MET A 245 15.74 -2.82 14.39
C MET A 245 14.54 -2.76 15.31
N VAL A 246 13.34 -2.69 14.72
CA VAL A 246 12.08 -2.71 15.46
C VAL A 246 11.95 -4.02 16.25
N LEU A 247 12.26 -5.17 15.64
CA LEU A 247 12.23 -6.47 16.34
C LEU A 247 13.31 -6.59 17.42
N THR A 248 14.50 -6.04 17.18
CA THR A 248 15.57 -6.01 18.21
C THR A 248 15.13 -5.17 19.41
N ARG A 249 14.45 -4.04 19.18
CA ARG A 249 14.00 -3.12 20.24
C ARG A 249 12.83 -3.67 21.04
N HIS A 250 11.80 -4.20 20.38
CA HIS A 250 10.53 -4.55 21.03
C HIS A 250 10.28 -6.05 21.18
N GLY A 251 10.95 -6.89 20.40
CA GLY A 251 10.75 -8.34 20.45
C GLY A 251 9.30 -8.72 20.15
N SER A 252 8.70 -9.56 21.00
CA SER A 252 7.31 -10.01 20.85
C SER A 252 6.26 -8.93 21.12
N GLU A 253 6.62 -7.85 21.81
CA GLU A 253 5.71 -6.74 22.16
C GLU A 253 5.56 -5.74 21.01
N VAL A 254 6.21 -5.98 19.87
CA VAL A 254 6.22 -5.07 18.72
C VAL A 254 4.83 -4.63 18.25
N GLY A 255 3.81 -5.49 18.40
CA GLY A 255 2.42 -5.18 18.04
C GLY A 255 1.80 -4.02 18.85
N GLU A 256 2.36 -3.69 20.01
CA GLU A 256 1.89 -2.59 20.85
C GLU A 256 2.44 -1.22 20.37
N HIS A 257 3.48 -1.23 19.53
CA HIS A 257 4.19 -0.02 19.08
C HIS A 257 3.70 0.47 17.71
N GLN A 258 2.40 0.79 17.61
CA GLN A 258 1.73 1.14 16.35
C GLN A 258 2.40 2.30 15.57
N MET A 259 3.00 3.27 16.26
CA MET A 259 3.68 4.40 15.63
C MET A 259 4.98 4.00 14.90
N GLU A 260 5.66 2.95 15.37
CA GLU A 260 6.81 2.36 14.67
C GLU A 260 6.36 1.39 13.57
N LEU A 261 5.13 0.87 13.65
CA LEU A 261 4.53 -0.01 12.66
C LEU A 261 3.72 0.71 11.59
N ASN A 262 3.76 2.05 11.55
CA ASN A 262 3.20 2.78 10.43
C ASN A 262 4.11 2.58 9.21
N VAL A 263 3.61 1.94 8.15
CA VAL A 263 4.38 1.58 6.94
C VAL A 263 5.07 2.78 6.30
N ASP A 264 4.48 3.98 6.40
CA ASP A 264 5.07 5.22 5.90
C ASP A 264 6.34 5.66 6.68
N ARG A 265 6.61 5.02 7.82
CA ARG A 265 7.72 5.32 8.72
C ARG A 265 8.74 4.19 8.85
N ILE A 266 8.35 2.95 8.60
CA ILE A 266 9.26 1.79 8.76
C ILE A 266 10.50 1.97 7.88
N SER A 267 10.38 2.46 6.65
CA SER A 267 11.55 2.70 5.78
C SER A 267 12.44 3.88 6.18
N VAL A 268 11.99 4.73 7.12
CA VAL A 268 12.64 6.01 7.51
C VAL A 268 13.10 6.00 8.97
N LEU A 269 13.04 4.84 9.65
CA LEU A 269 13.57 4.74 11.01
C LEU A 269 15.11 4.93 10.98
N PRO A 270 15.65 5.84 11.82
CA PRO A 270 17.08 6.06 11.96
C PRO A 270 17.78 4.82 12.53
#